data_AF-A0A3N5PUW5-F1
#
_entry.id   AF-A0A3N5PUW5-F1
#
_cell.length_a   1.000
_cell.length_b   1.000
_cell.length_c   1.000
_cell.angle_alpha   90.00
_cell.angle_beta   90.00
_cell.angle_gamma   90.00
#
_symmetry.space_group_name_H-M   'P 1'
#
loop_
_entity.id
_entity.type
_entity.pdbx_description
1 polymer ?
#
loop_
_entity_poly.entity_id
_entity_poly.type
_entity_poly.pdbx_seq_one_letter_code
_entity_poly.pdbx_strand_id
1 'polypeptide(L)'
;MNARFVVALLAGAATLSMTRAVTQENEDADDEPLRCLSMSSIRSTKVIDDQTVLFFQGRGNVYLNRLERECVGLARYGKFTYEIHTGARHARLCVTDSITVLERNGRGFNCGLGAFEPISRDEADSFLVGPNNAAVATPIELPKEEESVPPAPDPAPPAEPPP
;
A
#
# COMPACT_ATOMS: atom_id res chain seq x y z
N MET A 1 25.08 -28.32 67.28
CA MET A 1 25.83 -27.63 66.23
C MET A 1 25.31 -26.20 66.10
N ASN A 2 26.22 -25.29 65.79
CA ASN A 2 26.16 -23.86 66.11
C ASN A 2 25.38 -23.04 65.09
N ALA A 3 24.82 -21.93 65.57
CA ALA A 3 24.24 -20.86 64.76
C ALA A 3 25.33 -19.99 64.09
N ARG A 4 24.97 -19.32 62.97
CA ARG A 4 25.08 -17.87 62.76
C ARG A 4 24.73 -17.43 61.33
N PHE A 5 23.79 -16.49 61.23
CA PHE A 5 23.52 -15.64 60.06
C PHE A 5 24.56 -14.52 59.97
N VAL A 6 25.04 -14.20 58.76
CA VAL A 6 25.53 -12.85 58.38
C VAL A 6 25.14 -12.57 56.93
N VAL A 7 24.50 -11.42 56.73
CA VAL A 7 24.05 -10.81 55.47
C VAL A 7 25.22 -10.13 54.76
N ALA A 8 25.28 -10.18 53.43
CA ALA A 8 26.03 -9.20 52.64
C ALA A 8 25.15 -8.68 51.48
N LEU A 9 24.68 -7.44 51.66
CA LEU A 9 24.17 -6.58 50.59
C LEU A 9 25.34 -6.18 49.68
N LEU A 10 25.22 -6.42 48.38
CA LEU A 10 25.96 -5.69 47.34
C LEU A 10 24.95 -5.16 46.32
N ALA A 11 24.81 -3.83 46.33
CA ALA A 11 24.10 -3.06 45.34
C ALA A 11 24.87 -3.06 44.00
N GLY A 12 24.14 -3.07 42.87
CA GLY A 12 24.73 -2.90 41.54
C GLY A 12 23.67 -2.95 40.44
N ALA A 13 23.12 -1.79 40.10
CA ALA A 13 22.17 -1.60 39.02
C ALA A 13 22.84 -1.62 37.63
N ALA A 14 22.21 -2.29 36.66
CA ALA A 14 22.25 -1.93 35.24
C ALA A 14 21.16 -2.72 34.50
N THR A 15 19.99 -2.11 34.31
CA THR A 15 18.97 -2.59 33.37
C THR A 15 19.52 -2.44 31.96
N LEU A 16 20.01 -3.53 31.35
CA LEU A 16 20.32 -3.54 29.93
C LEU A 16 19.00 -3.63 29.15
N SER A 17 18.35 -2.49 28.95
CA SER A 17 17.26 -2.36 27.98
C SER A 17 17.86 -2.57 26.60
N MET A 18 17.77 -3.79 26.09
CA MET A 18 18.09 -4.09 24.70
C MET A 18 17.00 -3.47 23.82
N THR A 19 17.19 -2.22 23.41
CA THR A 19 16.40 -1.63 22.33
C THR A 19 16.69 -2.43 21.07
N ARG A 20 15.78 -3.36 20.71
CA ARG A 20 15.73 -3.92 19.36
C ARG A 20 15.37 -2.76 18.43
N ALA A 21 16.39 -2.17 17.80
CA ALA A 21 16.17 -1.44 16.56
C ALA A 21 15.70 -2.50 15.54
N VAL A 22 14.39 -2.55 15.31
CA VAL A 22 13.82 -3.29 14.18
C VAL A 22 14.17 -2.46 12.96
N THR A 23 15.36 -2.70 12.39
CA THR A 23 15.57 -2.45 10.97
C THR A 23 14.66 -3.43 10.25
N GLN A 24 13.48 -2.96 9.85
CA GLN A 24 12.71 -3.59 8.80
C GLN A 24 13.51 -3.37 7.52
N GLU A 25 14.48 -4.26 7.30
CA GLU A 25 14.92 -4.57 5.96
C GLU A 25 13.67 -5.11 5.27
N ASN A 26 13.00 -4.24 4.50
CA ASN A 26 12.06 -4.70 3.49
C ASN A 26 12.93 -5.51 2.54
N GLU A 27 12.95 -6.84 2.74
CA GLU A 27 13.48 -7.79 1.78
C GLU A 27 12.81 -7.44 0.45
N ASP A 28 13.62 -6.97 -0.50
CA ASP A 28 13.20 -6.57 -1.83
C ASP A 28 12.23 -7.64 -2.35
N ALA A 29 10.96 -7.25 -2.49
CA ALA A 29 9.97 -8.13 -3.10
C ALA A 29 10.47 -8.36 -4.52
N ASP A 30 10.84 -9.59 -4.86
CA ASP A 30 11.20 -9.96 -6.24
C ASP A 30 10.15 -9.35 -7.17
N ASP A 31 10.53 -8.40 -8.03
CA ASP A 31 9.61 -7.63 -8.88
C ASP A 31 8.89 -8.49 -9.94
N GLU A 32 9.12 -9.81 -9.96
CA GLU A 32 8.51 -10.73 -10.90
C GLU A 32 7.06 -11.06 -10.51
N PRO A 33 6.09 -10.90 -11.43
CA PRO A 33 4.70 -11.23 -11.17
C PRO A 33 4.50 -12.72 -10.83
N LEU A 34 3.91 -12.98 -9.66
CA LEU A 34 3.64 -14.35 -9.23
C LEU A 34 2.40 -14.91 -9.92
N ARG A 35 2.46 -16.19 -10.29
CA ARG A 35 1.32 -16.93 -10.87
C ARG A 35 0.31 -17.41 -9.83
N CYS A 36 0.75 -17.57 -8.58
CA CYS A 36 -0.09 -18.04 -7.48
C CYS A 36 0.37 -17.43 -6.15
N LEU A 37 -0.58 -17.09 -5.28
CA LEU A 37 -0.34 -16.76 -3.88
C LEU A 37 -0.76 -17.90 -2.96
N SER A 38 -0.10 -18.01 -1.81
CA SER A 38 -0.57 -18.88 -0.74
C SER A 38 -1.80 -18.25 -0.06
N MET A 39 -2.90 -18.98 0.05
CA MET A 39 -4.10 -18.44 0.69
C MET A 39 -3.93 -18.25 2.20
N SER A 40 -3.08 -19.05 2.84
CA SER A 40 -2.83 -19.00 4.28
C SER A 40 -2.02 -17.77 4.72
N SER A 41 -1.29 -17.16 3.78
CA SER A 41 -0.51 -15.95 4.03
C SER A 41 -1.31 -14.67 3.75
N ILE A 42 -2.39 -14.73 2.96
CA ILE A 42 -3.29 -13.59 2.71
C ILE A 42 -3.95 -13.19 4.04
N ARG A 43 -3.74 -11.93 4.45
CA ARG A 43 -4.29 -11.33 5.67
C ARG A 43 -5.51 -10.49 5.39
N SER A 44 -5.51 -9.78 4.28
CA SER A 44 -6.65 -8.97 3.85
C SER A 44 -6.57 -8.70 2.35
N THR A 45 -7.71 -8.31 1.79
CA THR A 45 -7.81 -7.81 0.43
C THR A 45 -8.46 -6.44 0.42
N LYS A 46 -8.11 -5.60 -0.55
CA LYS A 46 -8.75 -4.30 -0.80
C LYS A 46 -9.10 -4.20 -2.26
N VAL A 47 -10.37 -3.95 -2.54
CA VAL A 47 -10.85 -3.61 -3.88
C VAL A 47 -10.56 -2.14 -4.12
N ILE A 48 -9.85 -1.84 -5.20
CA ILE A 48 -9.54 -0.46 -5.61
C ILE A 48 -10.60 0.04 -6.61
N ASP A 49 -10.91 -0.79 -7.60
CA ASP A 49 -11.92 -0.53 -8.63
C ASP A 49 -12.53 -1.85 -9.13
N ASP A 50 -13.27 -1.83 -10.24
CA ASP A 50 -13.92 -3.03 -10.79
C ASP A 50 -12.93 -4.04 -11.43
N GLN A 51 -11.64 -3.71 -11.58
CA GLN A 51 -10.63 -4.58 -12.18
C GLN A 51 -9.39 -4.79 -11.29
N THR A 52 -9.22 -4.01 -10.22
CA THR A 52 -7.98 -3.99 -9.43
C THR A 52 -8.24 -4.37 -7.98
N VAL A 53 -7.52 -5.40 -7.50
CA VAL A 53 -7.57 -5.87 -6.12
C VAL A 53 -6.17 -5.98 -5.54
N LEU A 54 -5.97 -5.41 -4.36
CA LEU A 54 -4.75 -5.57 -3.58
C LEU A 54 -4.88 -6.74 -2.61
N PHE A 55 -3.84 -7.55 -2.52
CA PHE A 55 -3.70 -8.68 -1.63
C PHE A 55 -2.57 -8.41 -0.64
N PHE A 56 -2.90 -8.28 0.64
CA PHE A 56 -1.92 -8.04 1.70
C PHE A 56 -1.56 -9.38 2.34
N GLN A 57 -0.27 -9.70 2.34
CA GLN A 57 0.28 -10.86 3.04
C GLN A 57 0.96 -10.44 4.35
N GLY A 58 1.45 -11.42 5.12
CA GLY A 58 2.31 -11.15 6.26
C GLY A 58 3.63 -10.48 5.85
N ARG A 59 4.32 -9.88 6.83
CA ARG A 59 5.63 -9.22 6.66
C ARG A 59 5.63 -7.99 5.74
N GLY A 60 4.49 -7.36 5.50
CA GLY A 60 4.40 -6.12 4.72
C GLY A 60 4.22 -6.31 3.21
N ASN A 61 4.34 -7.54 2.71
CA ASN A 61 4.20 -7.85 1.29
C ASN A 61 2.79 -7.52 0.77
N VAL A 62 2.72 -6.77 -0.33
CA VAL A 62 1.49 -6.42 -1.02
C VAL A 62 1.58 -6.85 -2.47
N TYR A 63 0.46 -7.36 -3.01
CA TYR A 63 0.37 -7.78 -4.40
C TYR A 63 -0.83 -7.12 -5.06
N LEU A 64 -0.59 -6.47 -6.20
CA LEU A 64 -1.62 -5.98 -7.10
C LEU A 64 -2.06 -7.11 -8.02
N ASN A 65 -3.37 -7.36 -8.08
CA ASN A 65 -3.96 -8.24 -9.07
C ASN A 65 -4.89 -7.43 -9.96
N ARG A 66 -4.54 -7.33 -11.24
CA ARG A 66 -5.43 -6.80 -12.26
C ARG A 66 -6.18 -7.97 -12.88
N LEU A 67 -7.48 -8.03 -12.63
CA LEU A 67 -8.36 -9.07 -13.17
C LEU A 67 -8.29 -9.08 -14.69
N GLU A 68 -8.50 -10.25 -15.29
CA GLU A 68 -8.41 -10.44 -16.75
C GLU A 68 -9.35 -9.50 -17.52
N ARG A 69 -10.47 -9.11 -16.88
CA ARG A 69 -11.47 -8.16 -17.35
C ARG A 69 -12.09 -7.43 -16.16
N GLU A 70 -12.75 -6.31 -16.44
CA GLU A 70 -13.61 -5.64 -15.44
C GLU A 70 -14.65 -6.60 -14.86
N CYS A 71 -14.87 -6.49 -13.56
CA CYS A 71 -15.74 -7.32 -12.76
C CYS A 71 -16.89 -6.49 -12.21
N VAL A 72 -17.99 -6.46 -12.95
CA VAL A 72 -19.14 -5.58 -12.69
C VAL A 72 -19.62 -5.72 -11.24
N GLY A 73 -19.61 -4.59 -10.52
CA GLY A 73 -20.10 -4.48 -9.14
C GLY A 73 -19.04 -4.72 -8.07
N LEU A 74 -17.81 -5.11 -8.43
CA LEU A 74 -16.74 -5.39 -7.49
C LEU A 74 -16.41 -4.16 -6.63
N ALA A 75 -16.23 -2.97 -7.21
CA ALA A 75 -15.98 -1.72 -6.50
C ALA A 75 -17.17 -1.29 -5.63
N ARG A 76 -18.40 -1.51 -6.13
CA ARG A 76 -19.63 -1.14 -5.43
C ARG A 76 -19.82 -1.95 -4.15
N TYR A 77 -19.60 -3.26 -4.20
CA TYR A 77 -19.83 -4.15 -3.06
C TYR A 77 -18.58 -4.34 -2.20
N GLY A 78 -17.38 -4.24 -2.80
CA GLY A 78 -16.09 -4.38 -2.12
C GLY A 78 -15.85 -5.77 -1.49
N LYS A 79 -16.63 -6.78 -1.90
CA LYS A 79 -16.63 -8.12 -1.31
C LYS A 79 -16.76 -9.17 -2.40
N PHE A 80 -16.04 -10.26 -2.24
CA PHE A 80 -16.04 -11.39 -3.17
C PHE A 80 -15.67 -12.67 -2.42
N THR A 81 -15.87 -13.81 -3.09
CA THR A 81 -15.39 -15.12 -2.65
C THR A 81 -14.50 -15.74 -3.73
N TYR A 82 -13.59 -16.61 -3.33
CA TYR A 82 -12.70 -17.31 -4.26
C TYR A 82 -13.36 -18.56 -4.84
N GLU A 83 -13.14 -18.81 -6.13
CA GLU A 83 -13.48 -20.04 -6.81
C GLU A 83 -12.19 -20.70 -7.34
N ILE A 84 -11.78 -21.79 -6.70
CA ILE A 84 -10.49 -22.44 -6.92
C ILE A 84 -10.68 -23.67 -7.81
N HIS A 85 -10.16 -23.62 -9.03
CA HIS A 85 -10.35 -24.69 -10.02
C HIS A 85 -9.37 -25.86 -9.81
N THR A 86 -8.16 -25.58 -9.28
CA THR A 86 -7.14 -26.61 -9.01
C THR A 86 -7.38 -27.41 -7.72
N GLY A 87 -8.45 -27.09 -6.99
CA GLY A 87 -8.88 -27.77 -5.76
C GLY A 87 -8.22 -27.23 -4.49
N ALA A 88 -8.98 -27.20 -3.39
CA ALA A 88 -8.57 -26.61 -2.11
C ALA A 88 -7.37 -27.30 -1.42
N ARG A 89 -6.93 -28.48 -1.89
CA ARG A 89 -5.82 -29.23 -1.27
C ARG A 89 -4.49 -28.51 -1.32
N HIS A 90 -4.30 -27.63 -2.29
CA HIS A 90 -3.04 -26.90 -2.46
C HIS A 90 -3.02 -25.56 -1.73
N ALA A 91 -4.13 -25.12 -1.14
CA ALA A 91 -4.25 -23.85 -0.39
C ALA A 91 -3.60 -22.64 -1.11
N ARG A 92 -3.74 -22.58 -2.43
CA ARG A 92 -3.20 -21.50 -3.28
C ARG A 92 -4.32 -20.85 -4.09
N LEU A 93 -4.12 -19.58 -4.39
CA LEU A 93 -4.94 -18.78 -5.29
C LEU A 93 -4.10 -18.44 -6.51
N CYS A 94 -4.49 -18.91 -7.69
CA CYS A 94 -3.71 -18.82 -8.92
C CYS A 94 -4.41 -17.99 -10.00
N VAL A 95 -3.67 -17.60 -11.03
CA VAL A 95 -4.22 -16.93 -12.24
C VAL A 95 -5.33 -17.73 -12.93
N THR A 96 -5.34 -19.05 -12.76
CA THR A 96 -6.37 -19.91 -13.35
C THR A 96 -7.64 -19.94 -12.52
N ASP A 97 -7.61 -19.38 -11.31
CA ASP A 97 -8.74 -19.28 -10.39
C ASP A 97 -9.52 -17.98 -10.64
N SER A 98 -10.68 -17.85 -10.01
CA SER A 98 -11.56 -16.70 -10.20
C SER A 98 -12.10 -16.18 -8.87
N ILE A 99 -12.64 -14.96 -8.91
CA ILE A 99 -13.44 -14.39 -7.83
C ILE A 99 -14.90 -14.29 -8.26
N THR A 100 -15.82 -14.43 -7.31
CA THR A 100 -17.23 -14.14 -7.50
C THR A 100 -17.63 -12.99 -6.58
N VAL A 101 -18.16 -11.91 -7.13
CA VAL A 101 -18.65 -10.76 -6.36
C VAL A 101 -19.77 -11.20 -5.40
N LEU A 102 -19.75 -10.70 -4.16
CA LEU A 102 -20.80 -10.95 -3.18
C LEU A 102 -21.70 -9.72 -3.10
N GLU A 103 -22.87 -9.83 -3.73
CA GLU A 103 -23.89 -8.79 -3.73
C GLU A 103 -24.80 -8.90 -2.50
N ARG A 104 -25.66 -7.90 -2.27
CA ARG A 104 -26.62 -7.90 -1.16
C ARG A 104 -27.56 -9.11 -1.16
N ASN A 105 -27.94 -9.59 -2.34
CA ASN A 105 -28.97 -10.61 -2.52
C ASN A 105 -28.43 -11.92 -3.11
N GLY A 106 -27.10 -12.10 -3.19
CA GLY A 106 -26.52 -13.33 -3.72
C GLY A 106 -25.12 -13.17 -4.29
N ARG A 107 -24.81 -14.01 -5.28
CA ARG A 107 -23.56 -13.99 -6.04
C ARG A 107 -23.74 -13.15 -7.30
N GLY A 108 -22.77 -12.29 -7.56
CA GLY A 108 -22.68 -11.49 -8.78
C GLY A 108 -21.79 -12.14 -9.83
N PHE A 109 -21.11 -11.32 -10.63
CA PHE A 109 -20.22 -11.78 -11.69
C PHE A 109 -19.03 -12.59 -11.18
N ASN A 110 -18.64 -13.58 -11.98
CA ASN A 110 -17.38 -14.33 -11.82
C ASN A 110 -16.33 -13.76 -12.78
N CYS A 111 -15.12 -13.54 -12.26
CA CYS A 111 -14.03 -12.86 -12.96
C CYS A 111 -12.70 -13.57 -12.69
N GLY A 112 -11.97 -13.89 -13.76
CA GLY A 112 -10.66 -14.53 -13.69
C GLY A 112 -9.61 -13.62 -13.06
N LEU A 113 -8.73 -14.22 -12.26
CA LEU A 113 -7.61 -13.54 -11.63
C LEU A 113 -6.47 -13.29 -12.63
N GLY A 114 -5.81 -12.14 -12.49
CA GLY A 114 -4.56 -11.88 -13.19
C GLY A 114 -3.34 -12.41 -12.44
N ALA A 115 -2.15 -12.02 -12.91
CA ALA A 115 -0.92 -12.23 -12.15
C ALA A 115 -0.90 -11.36 -10.89
N PHE A 116 -0.07 -11.76 -9.92
CA PHE A 116 0.10 -11.06 -8.67
C PHE A 116 1.41 -10.28 -8.72
N GLU A 117 1.31 -9.02 -9.10
CA GLU A 117 2.42 -8.09 -9.21
C GLU A 117 2.81 -7.62 -7.80
N PRO A 118 4.01 -7.91 -7.31
CA PRO A 118 4.47 -7.37 -6.03
C PRO A 118 4.60 -5.85 -6.15
N ILE A 119 4.10 -5.15 -5.14
CA ILE A 119 4.20 -3.68 -5.07
C ILE A 119 4.68 -3.27 -3.68
N SER A 120 5.31 -2.10 -3.61
CA SER A 120 5.71 -1.51 -2.34
C SER A 120 4.48 -1.13 -1.51
N ARG A 121 4.68 -0.99 -0.20
CA ARG A 121 3.61 -0.55 0.70
C ARG A 121 3.14 0.87 0.39
N ASP A 122 4.08 1.76 0.07
CA ASP A 122 3.79 3.16 -0.26
C ASP A 122 2.98 3.28 -1.56
N GLU A 123 3.29 2.43 -2.54
CA GLU A 123 2.52 2.32 -3.77
C GLU A 123 1.10 1.79 -3.48
N ALA A 124 0.97 0.75 -2.67
CA ALA A 124 -0.32 0.22 -2.23
C ALA A 124 -1.18 1.29 -1.53
N ASP A 125 -0.60 2.07 -0.63
CA ASP A 125 -1.30 3.12 0.10
C ASP A 125 -1.74 4.25 -0.84
N SER A 126 -0.98 4.55 -1.90
CA SER A 126 -1.37 5.51 -2.95
C SER A 126 -2.64 5.10 -3.69
N PHE A 127 -2.89 3.80 -3.89
CA PHE A 127 -4.16 3.30 -4.45
C PHE A 127 -5.34 3.44 -3.47
N LEU A 128 -5.08 3.38 -2.16
CA LEU A 128 -6.12 3.45 -1.12
C LEU A 128 -6.54 4.89 -0.80
N VAL A 129 -5.64 5.85 -0.98
CA VAL A 129 -5.94 7.29 -0.90
C VAL A 129 -6.59 7.73 -2.22
N GLY A 130 -7.77 7.18 -2.52
CA GLY A 130 -8.59 7.68 -3.62
C GLY A 130 -8.95 9.16 -3.45
N PRO A 131 -9.44 9.84 -4.52
CA PRO A 131 -9.69 11.29 -4.52
C PRO A 131 -10.67 11.79 -3.43
N ASN A 132 -11.43 10.90 -2.81
CA ASN A 132 -12.40 11.23 -1.76
C ASN A 132 -11.79 11.27 -0.34
N ASN A 133 -10.50 10.90 -0.19
CA ASN A 133 -9.80 10.92 1.10
C ASN A 133 -8.74 12.02 1.19
N ALA A 134 -8.49 12.75 0.09
CA ALA A 134 -7.56 13.89 0.02
C ALA A 134 -8.12 15.19 0.64
N ALA A 135 -9.31 15.16 1.25
CA ALA A 135 -9.85 16.27 2.05
C ALA A 135 -9.31 16.29 3.50
N VAL A 136 -8.27 15.52 3.83
CA VAL A 136 -7.37 15.92 4.92
C VAL A 136 -6.39 16.91 4.32
N ALA A 137 -6.87 18.14 4.20
CA ALA A 137 -6.09 19.31 3.87
C ALA A 137 -4.92 19.40 4.86
N THR A 138 -3.72 19.06 4.42
CA THR A 138 -2.62 19.94 4.76
C THR A 138 -2.97 21.27 4.09
N PRO A 139 -3.08 22.38 4.85
CA PRO A 139 -3.17 23.69 4.23
C PRO A 139 -1.98 23.80 3.28
N ILE A 140 -2.27 23.87 1.99
CA ILE A 140 -1.30 24.39 1.03
C ILE A 140 -1.08 25.81 1.53
N GLU A 141 0.04 26.03 2.21
CA GLU A 141 0.51 27.38 2.46
C GLU A 141 0.73 27.95 1.07
N LEU A 142 -0.22 28.78 0.63
CA LEU A 142 -0.12 29.52 -0.61
C LEU A 142 1.29 30.13 -0.61
N PRO A 143 2.08 29.93 -1.68
CA PRO A 143 3.28 30.73 -1.86
C PRO A 143 2.86 32.18 -1.68
N LYS A 144 3.37 32.81 -0.62
CA LYS A 144 3.18 34.23 -0.34
C LYS A 144 3.48 34.95 -1.65
N GLU A 145 2.49 35.70 -2.14
CA GLU A 145 2.59 36.52 -3.34
C GLU A 145 3.94 37.25 -3.33
N GLU A 146 4.87 36.82 -4.17
CA GLU A 146 6.11 37.54 -4.41
C GLU A 146 5.74 38.82 -5.15
N GLU A 147 5.70 39.88 -4.36
CA GLU A 147 6.03 41.27 -4.65
C GLU A 147 6.32 41.59 -6.13
N SER A 148 5.48 42.48 -6.65
CA SER A 148 5.51 43.14 -7.96
C SER A 148 6.91 43.37 -8.54
N VAL A 149 7.22 42.69 -9.64
CA VAL A 149 8.26 43.15 -10.57
C VAL A 149 7.65 44.31 -11.38
N PRO A 150 8.19 45.54 -11.32
CA PRO A 150 7.69 46.65 -12.12
C PRO A 150 7.86 46.34 -13.63
N PRO A 151 6.95 46.83 -14.48
CA PRO A 151 7.07 46.64 -15.92
C PRO A 151 8.39 47.22 -16.43
N ALA A 152 9.05 46.47 -17.31
CA ALA A 152 10.27 46.93 -17.98
C ALA A 152 10.02 48.27 -18.68
N PRO A 153 10.99 49.20 -18.67
CA PRO A 153 10.84 50.47 -19.38
C PRO A 153 10.73 50.23 -20.89
N ASP A 154 9.87 51.02 -21.55
CA ASP A 154 9.67 50.96 -23.00
C ASP A 154 10.99 51.14 -23.76
N PRO A 155 11.19 50.42 -24.87
CA PRO A 155 12.36 50.60 -25.71
C PRO A 155 12.39 52.02 -26.28
N ALA A 156 13.55 52.68 -26.17
CA ALA A 156 13.76 54.01 -26.68
C ALA A 156 13.46 54.09 -28.19
N PRO A 157 12.87 55.20 -28.68
CA PRO A 157 12.61 55.38 -30.10
C PRO A 157 13.93 55.40 -30.89
N PRO A 158 13.93 54.88 -32.14
CA PRO A 158 15.13 54.84 -32.97
C PRO A 158 15.63 56.27 -33.24
N ALA A 159 16.94 56.46 -33.11
CA ALA A 159 17.60 57.72 -33.40
C ALA A 159 17.42 58.07 -34.89
N GLU A 160 16.97 59.29 -35.17
CA GLU A 160 16.91 59.84 -36.53
C GLU A 160 18.33 59.97 -37.11
N PRO A 161 18.52 59.65 -38.41
CA PRO A 161 19.80 59.83 -39.07
C PRO A 161 20.12 61.33 -39.25
N PRO A 162 21.42 61.72 -39.18
CA PRO A 162 21.85 63.10 -39.33
C PRO A 162 21.62 63.65 -40.77
N PRO A 163 21.54 64.98 -40.92
CA PRO A 163 21.13 65.66 -42.16
C PRO A 163 22.11 65.51 -43.33
#